data_AF-A0A0V0Y8K4-F1
#
_entry.id   AF-A0A0V0Y8K4-F1
#
_cell.length_a   1.000
_cell.length_b   1.000
_cell.length_c   1.000
_cell.angle_alpha   90.00
_cell.angle_beta   90.00
_cell.angle_gamma   90.00
#
_symmetry.space_group_name_H-M   'P 1'
#
loop_
_entity.id
_entity.type
_entity.pdbx_description
1 polymer ?
#
loop_
_entity_poly.entity_id
_entity_poly.type
_entity_poly.pdbx_seq_one_letter_code
_entity_poly.pdbx_strand_id
1 'polypeptide(L)'
;LVGPTFACLIAEQFRRLRDGDRFFYQNPEIFRPDQLAEIEKVSMSKLLCENLKSFSKAPKDGFAIMRDADTVPCSSLPSVDLSKWSSA
;
A
#
# COMPACT_ATOMS: atom_id res chain seq x y z
N LEU A 1 0.69 -7.28 -18.59
CA LEU A 1 2.05 -7.19 -18.01
C LEU A 1 3.05 -7.12 -19.16
N VAL A 2 4.09 -6.30 -19.05
CA VAL A 2 4.96 -5.84 -20.16
C VAL A 2 5.95 -6.91 -20.68
N GLY A 3 6.51 -6.69 -21.87
CA GLY A 3 7.57 -7.55 -22.44
C GLY A 3 8.93 -7.42 -21.73
N PRO A 4 9.90 -8.31 -22.03
CA PRO A 4 11.14 -8.47 -21.27
C PRO A 4 12.01 -7.21 -21.22
N THR A 5 12.08 -6.45 -22.32
CA THR A 5 12.82 -5.19 -22.37
C THR A 5 12.26 -4.17 -21.37
N PHE A 6 10.95 -3.95 -21.39
CA PHE A 6 10.31 -3.01 -20.46
C PHE A 6 10.32 -3.53 -19.02
N ALA A 7 10.18 -4.84 -18.81
CA ALA A 7 10.31 -5.43 -17.49
C ALA A 7 11.69 -5.13 -16.88
N CYS A 8 12.78 -5.27 -17.66
CA CYS A 8 14.14 -4.93 -17.24
C CYS A 8 14.25 -3.44 -16.89
N LEU A 9 13.80 -2.55 -17.78
CA LEU A 9 13.90 -1.10 -17.56
C LEU A 9 13.10 -0.64 -16.33
N ILE A 10 11.88 -1.15 -16.16
CA ILE A 10 11.02 -0.83 -15.01
C ILE A 10 11.67 -1.35 -13.72
N ALA A 11 12.08 -2.62 -13.69
CA ALA A 11 12.69 -3.22 -12.50
C ALA A 11 14.00 -2.52 -12.10
N GLU A 12 14.84 -2.17 -13.08
CA GLU A 12 16.08 -1.41 -12.85
C GLU A 12 15.79 -0.05 -12.23
N GLN A 13 14.81 0.67 -12.79
CA GLN A 13 14.45 2.00 -12.29
C GLN A 13 13.87 1.93 -10.87
N PHE A 14 12.93 1.02 -10.61
CA PHE A 14 12.32 0.87 -9.28
C PHE A 14 13.32 0.42 -8.23
N ARG A 15 14.25 -0.49 -8.57
CA ARG A 15 15.32 -0.90 -7.65
C ARG A 15 16.22 0.27 -7.28
N ARG A 16 16.68 1.07 -8.25
CA ARG A 16 17.51 2.24 -7.98
C ARG A 16 16.80 3.28 -7.11
N LEU A 17 15.51 3.49 -7.35
CA LEU A 17 14.69 4.39 -6.52
C LEU A 17 14.58 3.89 -5.09
N ARG A 18 14.37 2.58 -4.88
CA ARG A 18 14.30 1.97 -3.55
C ARG A 18 15.65 1.98 -2.83
N ASP A 19 16.67 1.39 -3.44
CA ASP A 19 17.96 1.14 -2.81
C ASP A 19 18.78 2.43 -2.63
N GLY A 20 18.55 3.44 -3.48
CA GLY A 20 19.21 4.74 -3.42
C GLY A 20 18.51 5.76 -2.52
N ASP A 21 17.31 5.46 -1.99
CA ASP A 21 16.57 6.36 -1.12
C ASP A 21 16.92 6.11 0.36
N ARG A 22 17.62 7.08 0.95
CA ARG A 22 17.97 7.06 2.37
C ARG A 22 16.72 6.96 3.26
N PHE A 23 15.60 7.53 2.83
CA PHE A 23 14.34 7.56 3.57
C PHE A 23 13.34 6.50 3.12
N PHE A 24 13.78 5.49 2.36
CA PHE A 24 12.90 4.39 1.99
C PHE A 24 12.28 3.78 3.24
N TYR A 25 10.95 3.63 3.27
CA TYR A 25 10.19 3.42 4.50
C TYR A 25 10.55 2.14 5.27
N GLN A 26 11.12 1.13 4.61
CA GLN A 26 11.56 -0.11 5.25
C GLN A 26 13.01 -0.06 5.75
N ASN A 27 13.74 1.03 5.49
CA ASN A 27 15.08 1.18 6.03
C ASN A 27 15.02 1.23 7.56
N PRO A 28 16.03 0.67 8.25
CA PRO A 28 16.16 0.82 9.69
C PRO A 28 16.08 2.30 10.10
N GLU A 29 15.57 2.56 11.30
CA GLU A 29 15.50 3.90 11.91
C GLU A 29 14.51 4.88 11.27
N ILE A 30 13.90 4.58 10.12
CA ILE A 30 12.89 5.45 9.48
C ILE A 30 11.55 5.36 10.23
N PHE A 31 11.08 4.14 10.46
CA PHE A 31 9.89 3.88 11.28
C PHE A 31 10.23 2.88 12.38
N ARG A 32 9.60 3.05 13.54
CA ARG A 32 9.63 2.02 14.58
C ARG A 32 8.94 0.75 14.08
N PRO A 33 9.27 -0.44 14.63
CA PRO A 33 8.65 -1.68 14.18
C PRO A 33 7.11 -1.69 14.24
N ASP A 34 6.52 -1.04 15.24
CA ASP A 34 5.07 -0.90 15.38
C ASP A 34 4.46 0.03 14.32
N GLN A 35 5.12 1.14 14.01
CA GLN A 35 4.74 2.05 12.92
C GLN A 35 4.84 1.36 11.55
N LEU A 36 5.92 0.63 11.29
CA LEU A 36 6.09 -0.10 10.03
C LEU A 36 5.00 -1.15 9.85
N ALA A 37 4.64 -1.87 10.91
CA ALA A 37 3.55 -2.85 10.88
C ALA A 37 2.19 -2.21 10.54
N GLU A 38 1.94 -0.95 10.91
CA GLU A 38 0.73 -0.22 10.49
C GLU A 38 0.79 0.23 9.03
N ILE A 39 1.96 0.67 8.54
CA ILE A 39 2.15 1.04 7.13
C ILE A 39 1.90 -0.16 6.21
N GLU A 40 2.39 -1.35 6.58
CA GLU A 40 2.24 -2.57 5.76
C GLU A 40 0.80 -3.10 5.67
N LYS A 41 -0.13 -2.60 6.50
CA LYS A 41 -1.57 -2.90 6.39
C LYS A 41 -2.26 -2.12 5.27
N VAL A 42 -1.65 -1.02 4.81
CA VAL A 42 -2.29 -0.11 3.84
C VAL A 42 -2.57 -0.86 2.54
N SER A 43 -3.79 -0.71 2.04
CA SER A 43 -4.19 -1.18 0.71
C SER A 43 -4.82 -0.05 -0.09
N MET A 44 -4.67 -0.07 -1.41
CA MET A 44 -5.32 0.90 -2.31
C MET A 44 -6.84 0.92 -2.09
N SER A 45 -7.47 -0.25 -1.93
CA SER A 45 -8.89 -0.37 -1.63
C SER A 45 -9.29 0.37 -0.34
N LYS A 46 -8.51 0.20 0.73
CA LYS A 46 -8.79 0.90 2.00
C LYS A 46 -8.64 2.41 1.84
N LEU A 47 -7.57 2.86 1.18
CA LEU A 47 -7.33 4.28 0.93
C LEU A 47 -8.48 4.93 0.17
N LEU A 48 -9.01 4.24 -0.85
CA LEU A 48 -10.19 4.72 -1.58
C LEU A 48 -11.46 4.72 -0.70
N CYS A 49 -11.70 3.66 0.07
CA CYS A 49 -12.83 3.58 1.02
C CYS A 49 -12.87 4.74 2.03
N GLU A 50 -11.71 5.14 2.56
CA GLU A 50 -11.63 6.18 3.60
C GLU A 50 -11.74 7.60 3.03
N ASN A 51 -11.43 7.81 1.75
CA ASN A 51 -11.31 9.15 1.14
C ASN A 51 -12.37 9.46 0.07
N LEU A 52 -13.08 8.46 -0.47
CA LEU A 52 -14.12 8.66 -1.47
C LEU A 52 -15.53 8.53 -0.86
N LYS A 53 -16.39 9.51 -1.16
CA LYS A 53 -17.81 9.46 -0.76
C LYS A 53 -18.53 8.32 -1.48
N SER A 54 -19.47 7.68 -0.77
CA SER A 54 -20.33 6.60 -1.29
C SER A 54 -19.60 5.31 -1.69
N PHE A 55 -18.35 5.11 -1.26
CA PHE A 55 -17.60 3.87 -1.48
C PHE A 55 -17.77 2.95 -0.26
N SER A 56 -18.79 2.08 -0.28
CA SER A 56 -19.10 1.17 0.85
C SER A 56 -18.57 -0.25 0.68
N LYS A 57 -18.17 -0.61 -0.55
CA LYS A 57 -17.55 -1.88 -0.90
C LYS A 57 -16.39 -1.64 -1.85
N ALA A 58 -15.35 -2.46 -1.70
CA ALA A 58 -14.15 -2.41 -2.53
C ALA A 58 -13.67 -3.83 -2.79
N PRO A 59 -12.96 -4.07 -3.90
CA PRO A 59 -12.25 -5.34 -4.08
C PRO A 59 -11.21 -5.51 -2.98
N LYS A 60 -10.92 -6.75 -2.56
CA LYS A 60 -9.87 -6.99 -1.56
C LYS A 60 -8.48 -6.53 -2.07
N ASP A 61 -8.20 -6.76 -3.35
CA ASP A 61 -7.05 -6.20 -4.07
C ASP A 61 -7.51 -5.04 -4.96
N GLY A 62 -7.02 -3.83 -4.66
CA GLY A 62 -7.38 -2.61 -5.38
C GLY A 62 -6.82 -2.52 -6.80
N PHE A 63 -5.91 -3.40 -7.19
CA PHE A 63 -5.35 -3.50 -8.53
C PHE A 63 -5.95 -4.65 -9.36
N ALA A 64 -6.79 -5.49 -8.75
CA ALA A 64 -7.49 -6.55 -9.45
C ALA A 64 -8.43 -5.97 -10.52
N ILE A 65 -8.52 -6.65 -11.65
CA ILE A 65 -9.45 -6.27 -12.71
C ILE A 65 -10.87 -6.48 -12.18
N MET A 66 -11.69 -5.42 -12.18
CA MET A 66 -13.01 -5.40 -11.55
C MET A 66 -13.98 -6.51 -12.01
N ARG A 67 -13.74 -7.13 -13.17
CA ARG A 67 -14.53 -8.27 -13.65
C ARG A 67 -14.39 -9.52 -12.78
N ASP A 68 -13.24 -9.68 -12.13
CA ASP A 68 -12.88 -10.86 -11.34
C ASP A 68 -12.81 -10.55 -9.83
N ALA A 69 -13.16 -9.32 -9.44
CA ALA A 69 -12.91 -8.85 -8.08
C ALA A 69 -14.17 -8.98 -7.22
N ASP A 70 -14.21 -10.04 -6.41
CA ASP A 70 -15.15 -10.13 -5.30
C ASP A 70 -14.98 -8.91 -4.38
N THR A 71 -16.08 -8.19 -4.18
CA THR A 71 -16.07 -6.99 -3.33
C THR A 71 -16.38 -7.35 -1.89
N VAL A 72 -15.66 -6.71 -0.97
CA VAL A 72 -15.87 -6.81 0.47
C VAL A 72 -16.35 -5.46 1.02
N PRO A 73 -17.09 -5.44 2.13
CA PRO A 73 -17.42 -4.20 2.82
C PRO A 73 -16.15 -3.41 3.20
N CYS A 74 -16.16 -2.09 3.02
CA CYS A 74 -15.02 -1.25 3.42
C CYS A 74 -14.66 -1.36 4.91
N SER A 75 -15.63 -1.71 5.75
CA SER A 75 -15.44 -1.95 7.18
C SER A 75 -14.62 -3.20 7.50
N SER A 76 -14.55 -4.18 6.59
CA SER A 76 -13.75 -5.40 6.79
C SER A 76 -12.29 -5.25 6.36
N LEU A 77 -11.93 -4.14 5.70
CA LEU A 77 -10.55 -3.85 5.31
C LEU A 77 -9.79 -3.22 6.51
N PRO A 78 -8.54 -3.63 6.77
CA PRO A 78 -7.76 -3.13 7.90
C PRO A 78 -7.52 -1.62 7.78
N SER A 79 -7.69 -0.88 8.88
CA SER A 79 -7.30 0.54 8.99
C SER A 79 -5.92 0.65 9.62
N VAL A 80 -5.25 1.77 9.34
CA VAL A 80 -3.99 2.16 9.98
C VAL A 80 -4.28 2.67 11.40
N ASP A 81 -3.61 2.12 12.41
CA ASP A 81 -3.64 2.66 13.77
C ASP A 81 -2.63 3.81 13.93
N LEU A 82 -3.09 5.05 13.75
CA LEU A 82 -2.23 6.24 13.88
C LEU A 82 -1.81 6.53 15.34
N SER A 83 -2.37 5.84 16.34
CA SER A 83 -1.89 5.99 17.72
C SER A 83 -0.43 5.58 17.87
N LYS A 84 0.11 4.73 16.97
CA LYS A 84 1.52 4.37 16.95
C LYS A 84 2.45 5.55 16.66
N TRP A 85 1.95 6.72 16.28
CA TRP A 85 2.73 7.95 16.10
C TRP A 85 2.59 8.96 17.23
N SER A 86 1.77 8.70 18.25
CA SER A 86 1.69 9.62 19.39
C SER A 86 3.03 9.66 20.12
N SER A 87 3.55 10.87 20.33
CA SER A 87 4.57 11.10 21.35
C SER A 87 3.88 11.03 22.71
N ALA A 88 4.45 10.26 23.64
CA ALA A 88 4.05 10.31 25.04
C ALA A 88 4.21 11.73 25.62
#